data_AF-A0A957T1K7-F1
#
_entry.id   AF-A0A957T1K7-F1
#
_cell.length_a   1.000
_cell.length_b   1.000
_cell.length_c   1.000
_cell.angle_alpha   90.00
_cell.angle_beta   90.00
_cell.angle_gamma   90.00
#
_symmetry.space_group_name_H-M   'P 1'
#
loop_
_entity.id
_entity.type
_entity.pdbx_description
1 polymer ?
#
loop_
_entity_poly.entity_id
_entity_poly.type
_entity_poly.pdbx_seq_one_letter_code
_entity_poly.pdbx_strand_id
1 'polypeptide(L)'
;HLQTQLCAVAVNAWSERQPAHIGIGQGQVQEGVHNRRTPGDLIDPALGILRVDDTKGNLLGVLLNYTCHPTCVTGENTLFSAEYCGLAAAQIQAETGAVVLWTTGA
;
A
#
# COMPACT_ATOMS: atom_id res chain seq x y z
N HIS A 1 -20.89 9.73 -3.58
CA HIS A 1 -19.68 10.44 -3.15
C HIS A 1 -18.42 9.60 -3.42
N LEU A 2 -18.26 8.42 -2.81
CA LEU A 2 -17.09 7.55 -3.06
C LEU A 2 -16.92 7.12 -4.53
N GLN A 3 -17.99 6.66 -5.18
CA GLN A 3 -17.95 6.30 -6.61
C GLN A 3 -17.41 7.45 -7.47
N THR A 4 -17.89 8.68 -7.22
CA THR A 4 -17.44 9.88 -7.93
C THR A 4 -15.94 10.12 -7.71
N GLN A 5 -15.45 9.95 -6.48
CA GLN A 5 -14.03 10.08 -6.16
C GLN A 5 -13.19 9.00 -6.87
N LEU A 6 -13.65 7.74 -6.88
CA LEU A 6 -12.98 6.64 -7.58
C LEU A 6 -12.89 6.88 -9.09
N CYS A 7 -13.97 7.36 -9.71
CA CYS A 7 -13.93 7.76 -11.12
C CYS A 7 -12.96 8.93 -11.35
N ALA A 8 -12.96 9.93 -10.47
CA ALA A 8 -12.09 11.09 -10.60
C ALA A 8 -10.60 10.70 -10.52
N VAL A 9 -10.20 9.87 -9.55
CA VAL A 9 -8.79 9.44 -9.43
C VAL A 9 -8.33 8.63 -10.64
N ALA A 10 -9.21 7.78 -11.20
CA ALA A 10 -8.91 7.03 -12.41
C ALA A 10 -8.76 7.93 -13.65
N VAL A 11 -9.66 8.93 -13.81
CA VAL A 11 -9.59 9.92 -14.90
C VAL A 11 -8.34 10.79 -14.79
N ASN A 12 -7.96 11.21 -13.58
CA ASN A 12 -6.75 11.99 -13.34
C ASN A 12 -5.51 11.18 -13.72
N ALA A 13 -5.38 9.94 -13.19
CA ALA A 13 -4.27 9.06 -13.52
C ALA A 13 -4.15 8.78 -15.02
N TRP A 14 -5.28 8.60 -15.72
CA TRP A 14 -5.28 8.43 -17.17
C TRP A 14 -4.81 9.69 -17.90
N SER A 15 -5.24 10.88 -17.47
CA SER A 15 -4.95 12.14 -18.13
C SER A 15 -3.49 12.58 -17.93
N GLU A 16 -2.89 12.25 -16.80
CA GLU A 16 -1.50 12.58 -16.42
C GLU A 16 -0.49 11.47 -16.80
N ARG A 17 -0.92 10.45 -17.54
CA ARG A 17 -0.04 9.35 -17.95
C ARG A 17 1.18 9.86 -18.73
N GLN A 18 2.34 9.29 -18.42
CA GLN A 18 3.61 9.65 -19.03
C GLN A 18 4.49 8.41 -19.19
N PRO A 19 5.53 8.45 -20.06
CA PRO A 19 6.53 7.39 -20.12
C PRO A 19 7.17 7.15 -18.74
N ALA A 20 7.26 5.88 -18.35
CA ALA A 20 7.71 5.48 -17.03
C ALA A 20 8.45 4.14 -17.08
N HIS A 21 9.22 3.87 -16.04
CA HIS A 21 9.89 2.60 -15.78
C HIS A 21 9.20 1.89 -14.61
N ILE A 22 9.13 0.56 -14.68
CA ILE A 22 8.60 -0.27 -13.60
C ILE A 22 9.75 -1.05 -12.98
N GLY A 23 9.84 -1.00 -11.66
CA GLY A 23 10.71 -1.83 -10.84
C GLY A 23 9.89 -2.76 -9.95
N ILE A 24 10.39 -3.98 -9.72
CA ILE A 24 9.79 -4.92 -8.77
C ILE A 24 10.84 -5.26 -7.73
N GLY A 25 10.44 -5.24 -6.47
CA GLY A 25 11.27 -5.62 -5.33
C GLY A 25 10.45 -6.34 -4.28
N GLN A 26 11.16 -6.90 -3.30
CA GLN A 26 10.55 -7.57 -2.17
C GLN A 26 11.33 -7.24 -0.89
N GLY A 27 10.62 -6.81 0.15
CA GLY A 27 11.11 -6.74 1.52
C GLY A 27 10.54 -7.87 2.37
N GLN A 28 10.89 -7.88 3.65
CA GLN A 28 10.30 -8.79 4.63
C GLN A 28 9.84 -8.04 5.87
N VAL A 29 8.68 -8.39 6.41
CA VAL A 29 8.12 -7.88 7.67
C VAL A 29 7.59 -9.06 8.48
N GLN A 30 8.12 -9.26 9.69
CA GLN A 30 7.78 -10.41 10.55
C GLN A 30 7.18 -9.96 11.89
N GLU A 31 7.54 -8.77 12.35
CA GLU A 31 7.22 -8.25 13.66
C GLU A 31 5.72 -7.92 13.77
N GLY A 32 5.08 -8.40 14.83
CA GLY A 32 3.68 -8.09 15.13
C GLY A 32 2.66 -8.84 14.27
N VAL A 33 3.09 -9.75 13.38
CA VAL A 33 2.21 -10.52 12.51
C VAL A 33 2.17 -11.99 12.94
N HIS A 34 0.97 -12.59 12.88
CA HIS A 34 0.77 -13.98 13.27
C HIS A 34 -0.40 -14.61 12.51
N ASN A 35 -0.35 -15.92 12.34
CA ASN A 35 -1.48 -16.69 11.83
C ASN A 35 -2.60 -16.75 12.89
N ARG A 36 -3.71 -16.05 12.63
CA ARG A 36 -4.85 -15.99 13.56
C ARG A 36 -5.66 -17.29 13.67
N ARG A 37 -5.46 -18.26 12.76
CA ARG A 37 -6.15 -19.56 12.81
C ARG A 37 -5.41 -20.55 13.69
N THR A 38 -4.09 -20.61 13.54
CA THR A 38 -3.22 -21.51 14.29
C THR A 38 -2.05 -20.72 14.89
N PRO A 39 -2.05 -20.43 16.19
CA PRO A 39 -0.96 -19.71 16.83
C PRO A 39 0.38 -20.43 16.65
N GLY A 40 1.42 -19.70 16.20
CA GLY A 40 2.76 -20.22 15.96
C GLY A 40 2.97 -20.93 14.61
N ASP A 41 1.93 -21.01 13.78
CA ASP A 41 2.02 -21.53 12.41
C ASP A 41 2.72 -20.53 11.45
N LEU A 42 3.00 -20.98 10.23
CA LEU A 42 3.68 -20.21 9.21
C LEU A 42 2.97 -18.88 8.92
N ILE A 43 3.80 -17.86 8.70
CA ILE A 43 3.41 -16.57 8.17
C ILE A 43 4.08 -16.37 6.80
N ASP A 44 3.49 -15.56 5.94
CA ASP A 44 4.17 -15.02 4.77
C ASP A 44 4.77 -13.65 5.12
N PRO A 45 6.09 -13.53 5.29
CA PRO A 45 6.71 -12.27 5.64
C PRO A 45 6.92 -11.36 4.42
N ALA A 46 6.66 -11.82 3.19
CA ALA A 46 7.01 -11.09 1.98
C ALA A 46 6.20 -9.80 1.82
N LEU A 47 6.89 -8.66 1.77
CA LEU A 47 6.34 -7.38 1.35
C LEU A 47 6.72 -7.14 -0.11
N GLY A 48 5.79 -7.38 -1.02
CA GLY A 48 5.96 -7.09 -2.44
C GLY A 48 5.93 -5.58 -2.71
N ILE A 49 6.82 -5.10 -3.57
CA ILE A 49 6.94 -3.69 -3.93
C ILE A 49 6.96 -3.58 -5.44
N LEU A 50 5.99 -2.89 -6.02
CA LEU A 50 6.02 -2.43 -7.40
C LEU A 50 6.25 -0.92 -7.39
N ARG A 51 7.35 -0.50 -8.01
CA ARG A 51 7.80 0.89 -8.11
C ARG A 51 7.56 1.40 -9.52
N VAL A 52 7.08 2.63 -9.66
CA VAL A 52 6.93 3.32 -10.94
C VAL A 52 7.69 4.63 -10.90
N ASP A 53 8.68 4.78 -11.79
CA ASP A 53 9.54 5.96 -11.90
C ASP A 53 9.34 6.65 -13.25
N ASP A 54 9.50 7.98 -13.29
CA ASP A 54 9.57 8.70 -14.56
C ASP A 54 10.90 8.41 -15.30
N THR A 55 11.03 8.92 -16.52
CA THR A 55 12.25 8.78 -17.34
C THR A 55 13.49 9.45 -16.76
N LYS A 56 13.36 10.27 -15.70
CA LYS A 56 14.45 10.94 -14.99
C LYS A 56 14.79 10.24 -13.67
N GLY A 57 14.06 9.19 -13.30
CA GLY A 57 14.25 8.43 -12.07
C GLY A 57 13.50 8.97 -10.85
N ASN A 58 12.58 9.94 -11.04
CA ASN A 58 11.72 10.41 -9.95
C ASN A 58 10.58 9.43 -9.71
N LEU A 59 10.28 9.17 -8.44
CA LEU A 59 9.23 8.23 -8.05
C LEU A 59 7.84 8.83 -8.32
N LEU A 60 7.05 8.15 -9.16
CA LEU A 60 5.67 8.53 -9.47
C LEU A 60 4.67 7.81 -8.58
N GLY A 61 4.90 6.52 -8.33
CA GLY A 61 4.05 5.74 -7.45
C GLY A 61 4.65 4.43 -7.00
N VAL A 62 4.09 3.90 -5.91
CA VAL A 62 4.45 2.60 -5.35
C VAL A 62 3.17 1.82 -5.04
N LEU A 63 3.15 0.55 -5.38
CA LEU A 63 2.18 -0.42 -4.89
C LEU A 63 2.88 -1.39 -3.94
N LEU A 64 2.38 -1.45 -2.71
CA LEU A 64 2.80 -2.40 -1.69
C LEU A 64 1.80 -3.55 -1.60
N ASN A 65 2.30 -4.78 -1.58
CA ASN A 65 1.49 -5.97 -1.41
C ASN A 65 1.97 -6.77 -0.20
N TYR A 66 1.14 -6.90 0.82
CA TYR A 66 1.49 -7.61 2.05
C TYR A 66 0.33 -8.46 2.56
N THR A 67 0.59 -9.73 2.83
CA THR A 67 -0.39 -10.68 3.39
C THR A 67 -0.52 -10.46 4.90
N CYS A 68 -1.21 -9.38 5.27
CA CYS A 68 -1.64 -9.11 6.63
C CYS A 68 -2.94 -8.30 6.60
N HIS A 69 -3.81 -8.53 7.58
CA HIS A 69 -5.09 -7.83 7.70
C HIS A 69 -4.93 -6.53 8.52
N PRO A 70 -5.48 -5.38 8.06
CA PRO A 70 -5.51 -4.13 8.81
C PRO A 70 -6.54 -4.17 9.93
N THR A 71 -6.21 -4.86 11.02
CA THR A 71 -7.05 -4.99 12.21
C THR A 71 -6.29 -4.63 13.49
N CYS A 72 -5.44 -3.61 13.42
CA CYS A 72 -4.67 -3.14 14.58
C CYS A 72 -5.55 -2.34 15.55
N VAL A 73 -6.58 -1.66 15.05
CA VAL A 73 -7.53 -0.95 15.90
C VAL A 73 -8.69 -1.86 16.28
N THR A 74 -9.11 -1.77 17.55
CA THR A 74 -10.19 -2.60 18.11
C THR A 74 -11.58 -2.10 17.67
N GLY A 75 -12.59 -2.95 17.85
CA GLY A 75 -13.99 -2.59 17.59
C GLY A 75 -14.56 -1.49 18.49
N GLU A 76 -13.81 -1.04 19.50
CA GLU A 76 -14.19 0.07 20.37
C GLU A 76 -13.87 1.43 19.74
N ASN A 77 -12.99 1.49 18.74
CA ASN A 77 -12.71 2.74 18.03
C ASN A 77 -13.88 3.09 17.10
N THR A 78 -14.38 4.31 17.25
CA THR A 78 -15.47 4.86 16.43
C THR A 78 -14.98 5.86 15.38
N LEU A 79 -13.66 6.08 15.29
CA LEU A 79 -13.04 6.99 14.32
C LEU A 79 -12.69 6.26 13.01
N PHE A 80 -12.83 6.96 11.89
CA PHE A 80 -12.34 6.48 10.60
C PHE A 80 -10.81 6.35 10.63
N SER A 81 -10.32 5.20 10.18
CA SER A 81 -8.89 4.91 10.09
C SER A 81 -8.60 4.13 8.82
N ALA A 82 -7.47 4.46 8.18
CA ALA A 82 -6.89 3.66 7.11
C ALA A 82 -5.87 2.63 7.65
N GLU A 83 -5.77 2.50 8.98
CA GLU A 83 -4.94 1.52 9.70
C GLU A 83 -3.45 1.64 9.36
N TYR A 84 -2.66 0.61 9.70
CA TYR A 84 -1.23 0.62 9.41
C TYR A 84 -0.94 0.79 7.91
N CYS A 85 -1.82 0.29 7.02
CA CYS A 85 -1.67 0.44 5.57
C CYS A 85 -1.68 1.92 5.17
N GLY A 86 -2.65 2.67 5.68
CA GLY A 86 -2.78 4.10 5.43
C GLY A 86 -1.70 4.92 6.10
N LEU A 87 -1.28 4.55 7.30
CA LEU A 87 -0.15 5.19 7.98
C LEU A 87 1.15 5.02 7.19
N ALA A 88 1.46 3.79 6.76
CA ALA A 88 2.63 3.51 5.93
C ALA A 88 2.57 4.26 4.59
N ALA A 89 1.42 4.25 3.92
CA ALA A 89 1.23 4.97 2.66
C ALA A 89 1.42 6.48 2.83
N ALA A 90 0.85 7.07 3.89
CA ALA A 90 0.98 8.49 4.18
C ALA A 90 2.43 8.89 4.50
N GLN A 91 3.17 8.06 5.23
CA GLN A 91 4.58 8.32 5.52
C GLN A 91 5.44 8.29 4.26
N ILE A 92 5.30 7.25 3.43
CA ILE A 92 6.03 7.16 2.15
C ILE A 92 5.66 8.31 1.22
N GLN A 93 4.37 8.68 1.14
CA GLN A 93 3.90 9.84 0.39
C GLN A 93 4.55 11.14 0.87
N ALA A 94 4.67 11.34 2.19
CA ALA A 94 5.28 12.54 2.76
C ALA A 94 6.78 12.64 2.45
N GLU A 95 7.48 11.50 2.43
CA GLU A 95 8.92 11.44 2.18
C GLU A 95 9.27 11.52 0.69
N THR A 96 8.40 11.03 -0.20
CA THR A 96 8.72 10.85 -1.63
C THR A 96 7.90 11.73 -2.57
N GLY A 97 6.74 12.22 -2.14
CA GLY A 97 5.76 12.89 -3.01
C GLY A 97 5.01 11.97 -3.97
N ALA A 98 5.32 10.67 -3.98
CA ALA A 98 4.73 9.69 -4.89
C ALA A 98 3.37 9.18 -4.40
N VAL A 99 2.49 8.76 -5.30
CA VAL A 99 1.22 8.10 -4.92
C VAL A 99 1.51 6.70 -4.37
N VAL A 100 0.97 6.35 -3.20
CA VAL A 100 1.19 5.03 -2.59
C VAL A 100 -0.11 4.26 -2.50
N LEU A 101 -0.10 3.04 -3.03
CA LEU A 101 -1.21 2.10 -3.01
C LEU A 101 -0.83 0.89 -2.17
N TRP A 102 -1.85 0.29 -1.56
CA TRP A 102 -1.70 -0.91 -0.75
C TRP A 102 -2.69 -1.98 -1.19
N THR A 103 -2.21 -3.21 -1.35
CA THR A 103 -3.06 -4.40 -1.45
C THR A 103 -2.76 -5.32 -0.28
N THR A 104 -3.82 -5.72 0.41
CA THR A 104 -3.74 -6.87 1.32
C THR A 104 -3.59 -8.08 0.42
N GLY A 105 -2.45 -8.77 0.48
CA GLY A 105 -2.20 -9.98 -0.28
C GLY A 105 -3.21 -11.09 0.00
N ALA A 106 -2.93 -12.29 -0.50
CA ALA A 106 -3.75 -13.48 -0.22
C ALA A 106 -3.14 -14.31 0.91
#